data_AF-E9CU13-F1
#
_entry.id   AF-E9CU13-F1
#
_cell.length_a   1.000
_cell.length_b   1.000
_cell.length_c   1.000
_cell.angle_alpha   90.00
_cell.angle_beta   90.00
_cell.angle_gamma   90.00
#
_symmetry.space_group_name_H-M   'P 1'
#
loop_
_entity.id
_entity.type
_entity.pdbx_description
1 polymer ?
#
loop_
_entity_poly.entity_id
_entity_poly.type
_entity_poly.pdbx_seq_one_letter_code
_entity_poly.pdbx_strand_id
1 'polypeptide(L)'
;MGLFTSERELTQYLLVPAFTYSFKSRAEYDKTFMRAKQIEQLPHQVTFTHGGSKHNTLVDHNRHLSGFLDWESAGWHPEYWEFTTAMRFGRNSWWYQVATWMGVDQCLEELDADIAVNLLTVHAYIGM
;
A
#
# COMPACT_ATOMS: atom_id res chain seq x y z
N MET A 1 -16.51 13.23 1.27
CA MET A 1 -15.32 14.10 1.40
C MET A 1 -14.21 13.26 1.97
N GLY A 2 -13.18 12.98 1.18
CA GLY A 2 -11.88 12.48 1.64
C GLY A 2 -10.85 13.62 1.56
N LEU A 3 -9.64 13.37 2.06
CA LEU A 3 -8.52 14.35 2.02
C LEU A 3 -8.12 14.75 0.59
N PHE A 4 -8.42 13.91 -0.39
CA PHE A 4 -8.10 14.12 -1.79
C PHE A 4 -9.39 14.16 -2.63
N THR A 5 -9.40 15.03 -3.64
CA THR A 5 -10.52 15.23 -4.56
C THR A 5 -10.41 14.36 -5.82
N SER A 6 -9.27 13.71 -6.05
CA SER A 6 -9.03 12.78 -7.15
C SER A 6 -7.92 11.77 -6.85
N GLU A 7 -7.92 10.63 -7.55
CA GLU A 7 -6.84 9.61 -7.55
C GLU A 7 -5.48 10.23 -7.89
N ARG A 8 -5.48 11.19 -8.82
CA ARG A 8 -4.27 11.89 -9.26
C ARG A 8 -3.67 12.74 -8.13
N GLU A 9 -4.50 13.44 -7.37
CA GLU A 9 -4.05 14.27 -6.25
C GLU A 9 -3.40 13.41 -5.16
N LEU A 10 -4.03 12.28 -4.82
CA LEU A 10 -3.48 11.27 -3.91
C LEU A 10 -2.13 10.75 -4.42
N THR A 11 -2.06 10.32 -5.68
CA THR A 11 -0.84 9.74 -6.25
C THR A 11 0.32 10.75 -6.27
N GLN A 12 0.03 12.02 -6.59
CA GLN A 12 1.02 13.08 -6.54
C GLN A 12 1.54 13.29 -5.11
N TYR A 13 0.63 13.34 -4.13
CA TYR A 13 0.99 13.46 -2.72
C TYR A 13 1.90 12.32 -2.25
N LEU A 14 1.59 11.07 -2.63
CA LEU A 14 2.39 9.89 -2.27
C LEU A 14 3.84 9.95 -2.78
N LEU A 15 4.10 10.64 -3.90
CA LEU A 15 5.44 10.73 -4.50
C LEU A 15 6.22 11.98 -4.07
N VAL A 16 5.61 12.94 -3.36
CA VAL A 16 6.31 14.14 -2.85
C VAL A 16 7.55 13.79 -2.01
N PRO A 17 7.51 12.81 -1.08
CA PRO A 17 8.67 12.45 -0.28
C PRO A 17 9.62 11.47 -0.98
N ALA A 18 9.61 11.38 -2.31
CA ALA A 18 10.56 10.53 -3.01
C ALA A 18 11.99 11.06 -2.86
N PHE A 19 12.91 10.22 -2.38
CA PHE A 19 14.32 10.59 -2.21
C PHE A 19 15.25 9.67 -3.00
N THR A 20 16.37 10.23 -3.46
CA THR A 20 17.38 9.49 -4.25
C THR A 20 18.39 8.72 -3.40
N TYR A 21 18.46 8.99 -2.09
CA TYR A 21 19.49 8.46 -1.19
C TYR A 21 19.44 6.93 -1.03
N SER A 22 18.27 6.32 -1.19
CA SER A 22 18.07 4.87 -1.07
C SER A 22 18.59 4.07 -2.26
N PHE A 23 19.08 4.72 -3.32
CA PHE A 23 19.43 4.09 -4.59
C PHE A 23 20.94 4.18 -4.88
N LYS A 24 21.50 3.14 -5.50
CA LYS A 24 22.94 3.07 -5.82
C LYS A 24 23.31 3.91 -7.03
N SER A 25 22.32 4.24 -7.87
CA SER A 25 22.52 5.02 -9.10
C SER A 25 21.27 5.79 -9.49
N ARG A 26 21.46 6.83 -10.32
CA ARG A 26 20.34 7.59 -10.88
C ARG A 26 19.44 6.75 -11.77
N ALA A 27 20.01 5.84 -12.56
CA ALA A 27 19.25 4.95 -13.43
C ALA A 27 18.32 4.01 -12.64
N GLU A 28 18.77 3.53 -11.48
CA GLU A 28 17.96 2.70 -10.58
C GLU A 28 16.81 3.49 -9.96
N TYR A 29 17.08 4.73 -9.54
CA TYR A 29 16.05 5.66 -9.07
C TYR A 29 15.00 5.93 -10.16
N ASP A 30 15.43 6.33 -11.36
CA ASP A 30 14.50 6.67 -12.45
C ASP A 30 13.65 5.46 -12.84
N LYS A 31 14.24 4.25 -12.88
CA LYS A 31 13.48 3.00 -13.11
C LYS A 31 12.43 2.78 -12.02
N THR A 32 12.77 3.00 -10.76
CA THR A 32 11.83 2.83 -9.64
C THR A 32 10.74 3.89 -9.65
N PHE A 33 11.09 5.14 -9.96
CA PHE A 33 10.14 6.23 -10.13
C PHE A 33 9.13 5.94 -11.25
N MET A 34 9.59 5.39 -12.38
CA MET A 34 8.72 4.99 -13.49
C MET A 34 7.73 3.87 -13.10
N ARG A 35 8.14 2.93 -12.24
CA ARG A 35 7.25 1.89 -11.70
C ARG A 35 6.22 2.48 -10.74
N ALA A 36 6.65 3.34 -9.83
CA ALA A 36 5.74 4.01 -8.90
C ALA A 36 4.69 4.88 -9.62
N LYS A 37 5.08 5.49 -10.74
CA LYS A 37 4.18 6.24 -11.64
C LYS A 37 3.07 5.40 -12.27
N GLN A 38 3.18 4.07 -12.31
CA GLN A 38 2.13 3.21 -12.85
C GLN A 38 0.83 3.29 -12.05
N ILE A 39 0.87 3.71 -10.77
CA ILE A 39 -0.34 3.96 -9.98
C ILE A 39 -1.27 4.99 -10.64
N GLU A 40 -0.72 5.96 -11.39
CA GLU A 40 -1.54 6.95 -12.11
C GLU A 40 -2.32 6.34 -13.30
N GLN A 41 -1.95 5.14 -13.72
CA GLN A 41 -2.54 4.43 -14.86
C GLN A 41 -3.49 3.30 -14.43
N LEU A 42 -3.42 2.88 -13.17
CA LEU A 42 -4.24 1.83 -12.60
C LEU A 42 -5.47 2.48 -11.94
N PRO A 43 -6.69 2.32 -12.50
CA PRO A 43 -7.89 2.88 -11.90
C PRO A 43 -8.10 2.31 -10.50
N HIS A 44 -8.32 3.16 -9.50
CA HIS A 44 -8.52 2.73 -8.13
C HIS A 44 -9.44 3.66 -7.36
N GLN A 45 -10.33 3.14 -6.53
CA GLN A 45 -11.12 4.02 -5.67
C GLN A 45 -10.30 4.51 -4.48
N VAL A 46 -10.39 5.81 -4.20
CA VAL A 46 -9.86 6.38 -2.95
C VAL A 46 -10.87 6.12 -1.83
N THR A 47 -10.52 5.21 -0.93
CA THR A 47 -11.37 4.78 0.19
C THR A 47 -10.66 4.97 1.51
N PHE A 48 -11.40 4.97 2.62
CA PHE A 48 -10.80 4.94 3.93
C PHE A 48 -10.37 3.51 4.26
N THR A 49 -9.08 3.24 4.25
CA THR A 49 -8.52 1.92 4.52
C THR A 49 -7.90 1.87 5.92
N HIS A 50 -7.78 0.66 6.46
CA HIS A 50 -7.12 0.43 7.75
C HIS A 50 -5.60 0.51 7.60
N GLY A 51 -5.08 0.07 6.44
CA GLY A 51 -3.65 0.14 6.12
C GLY A 51 -2.82 -0.97 6.77
N GLY A 52 -3.44 -2.03 7.33
CA GLY A 52 -2.70 -3.03 8.11
C GLY A 52 -3.47 -4.20 8.70
N SER A 53 -4.42 -4.82 7.99
CA SER A 53 -5.31 -5.84 8.59
C SER A 53 -4.67 -7.16 9.05
N LYS A 54 -3.47 -7.52 8.59
CA LYS A 54 -2.89 -8.87 8.76
C LYS A 54 -2.84 -9.39 10.20
N HIS A 55 -2.51 -8.54 11.15
CA HIS A 55 -2.38 -8.89 12.58
C HIS A 55 -3.40 -8.18 13.47
N ASN A 56 -4.24 -7.37 12.86
CA ASN A 56 -5.02 -6.35 13.53
C ASN A 56 -6.52 -6.62 13.44
N THR A 57 -6.88 -7.89 13.22
CA THR A 57 -8.24 -8.35 13.05
C THR A 57 -8.67 -9.19 14.25
N LEU A 58 -9.75 -8.79 14.91
CA LEU A 58 -10.35 -9.53 16.01
C LEU A 58 -11.42 -10.49 15.51
N VAL A 59 -11.47 -11.66 16.15
CA VAL A 59 -12.41 -12.72 15.83
C VAL A 59 -13.11 -13.15 17.12
N ASP A 60 -14.43 -13.26 17.08
CA ASP A 60 -15.23 -13.71 18.22
C ASP A 60 -15.14 -15.25 18.44
N HIS A 61 -15.82 -15.74 19.48
CA HIS A 61 -15.85 -17.16 19.83
C HIS A 61 -16.48 -18.04 18.72
N ASN A 62 -17.30 -17.43 17.85
CA ASN A 62 -17.99 -18.10 16.75
C ASN A 62 -17.20 -18.03 15.43
N ARG A 63 -15.98 -17.49 15.44
CA ARG A 63 -15.13 -17.27 14.26
C ARG A 63 -15.65 -16.18 13.32
N HIS A 64 -16.41 -15.22 13.82
CA HIS A 64 -16.80 -14.04 13.05
C HIS A 64 -15.87 -12.87 13.32
N LEU A 65 -15.61 -12.08 12.27
CA LEU A 65 -14.93 -10.79 12.38
C LEU A 65 -15.66 -9.90 13.39
N SER A 66 -14.97 -9.46 14.43
CA SER A 66 -15.55 -8.67 15.53
C SER A 66 -14.97 -7.26 15.66
N GLY A 67 -13.84 -6.97 15.02
CA GLY A 67 -13.28 -5.62 14.99
C GLY A 67 -11.88 -5.54 14.39
N PHE A 68 -11.36 -4.32 14.30
CA PHE A 68 -9.99 -4.01 13.89
C PHE A 68 -9.25 -3.20 14.97
N LEU A 69 -7.95 -3.44 15.13
CA LEU A 69 -7.05 -2.78 16.09
C LEU A 69 -5.95 -1.99 15.36
N ASP A 70 -5.22 -1.10 16.04
CA ASP A 70 -4.05 -0.40 15.46
C ASP A 70 -4.36 0.41 14.18
N TRP A 71 -5.25 1.40 14.33
CA TRP A 71 -5.67 2.34 13.28
C TRP A 71 -4.63 3.44 12.96
N GLU A 72 -3.39 3.33 13.44
CA GLU A 72 -2.34 4.36 13.26
C GLU A 72 -1.94 4.56 11.79
N SER A 73 -2.13 3.53 10.97
CA SER A 73 -1.88 3.55 9.53
C SER A 73 -3.15 3.80 8.70
N ALA A 74 -4.28 4.08 9.35
CA ALA A 74 -5.54 4.27 8.65
C ALA A 74 -5.61 5.64 7.98
N GLY A 75 -6.22 5.68 6.79
CA GLY A 75 -6.27 6.89 5.99
C GLY A 75 -7.01 6.72 4.69
N TRP A 76 -7.08 7.82 3.94
CA TRP A 76 -7.66 7.82 2.59
C TRP A 76 -6.61 7.36 1.59
N HIS A 77 -6.79 6.15 1.07
CA HIS A 77 -5.81 5.42 0.28
C HIS A 77 -6.49 4.68 -0.89
N PRO A 78 -5.73 4.17 -1.87
CA PRO A 78 -6.29 3.30 -2.89
C PRO A 78 -6.92 2.05 -2.24
N GLU A 79 -8.07 1.58 -2.72
CA GLU A 79 -8.78 0.44 -2.12
C GLU A 79 -7.93 -0.84 -2.05
N TYR A 80 -7.00 -1.04 -2.99
CA TYR A 80 -6.10 -2.19 -3.02
C TYR A 80 -5.04 -2.17 -1.90
N TRP A 81 -4.79 -1.03 -1.24
CA TRP A 81 -3.72 -0.88 -0.23
C TRP A 81 -3.93 -1.73 1.01
N GLU A 82 -5.17 -2.09 1.33
CA GLU A 82 -5.44 -3.01 2.44
C GLU A 82 -4.72 -4.35 2.23
N PHE A 83 -4.57 -4.75 0.96
CA PHE A 83 -3.92 -5.99 0.60
C PHE A 83 -2.45 -5.82 0.24
N THR A 84 -2.12 -4.82 -0.59
CA THR A 84 -0.73 -4.67 -1.08
C THR A 84 0.22 -4.37 0.07
N THR A 85 -0.20 -3.60 1.08
CA THR A 85 0.62 -3.31 2.28
C THR A 85 1.01 -4.60 3.01
N ALA A 86 0.06 -5.50 3.18
CA ALA A 86 0.31 -6.76 3.89
C ALA A 86 1.09 -7.77 3.04
N MET A 87 0.95 -7.74 1.71
CA MET A 87 1.74 -8.55 0.78
C MET A 87 3.19 -8.05 0.65
N ARG A 88 3.41 -6.73 0.70
CA ARG A 88 4.73 -6.07 0.61
C ARG A 88 5.74 -6.64 1.60
N PHE A 89 5.32 -6.82 2.86
CA PHE A 89 6.16 -7.34 3.95
C PHE A 89 5.91 -8.82 4.26
N GLY A 90 5.01 -9.47 3.52
CA GLY A 90 4.45 -10.76 3.88
C GLY A 90 4.54 -11.81 2.77
N ARG A 91 5.36 -11.62 1.74
CA ARG A 91 5.52 -12.60 0.65
C ARG A 91 5.84 -13.98 1.23
N ASN A 92 5.04 -14.99 0.89
CA ASN A 92 5.07 -16.36 1.45
C ASN A 92 4.56 -16.55 2.90
N SER A 93 3.94 -15.54 3.52
CA SER A 93 3.29 -15.70 4.83
C SER A 93 1.90 -16.33 4.72
N TRP A 94 1.34 -16.78 5.86
CA TRP A 94 -0.04 -17.28 5.91
C TRP A 94 -1.03 -16.25 5.32
N TRP A 95 -0.83 -14.96 5.59
CA TRP A 95 -1.68 -13.90 5.08
C TRP A 95 -1.58 -13.72 3.57
N TYR A 96 -0.40 -13.92 2.98
CA TYR A 96 -0.25 -13.92 1.53
C TYR A 96 -1.12 -15.01 0.90
N GLN A 97 -1.22 -16.18 1.55
CA GLN A 97 -2.08 -17.27 1.08
C GLN A 97 -3.57 -16.91 1.18
N VAL A 98 -3.98 -16.27 2.28
CA VAL A 98 -5.37 -15.79 2.46
C VAL A 98 -5.71 -14.71 1.45
N ALA A 99 -4.86 -13.71 1.26
CA ALA A 99 -5.04 -12.66 0.27
C ALA A 99 -5.16 -13.26 -1.14
N THR A 100 -4.27 -14.18 -1.49
CA THR A 100 -4.35 -14.91 -2.78
C THR A 100 -5.68 -15.67 -2.90
N TRP A 101 -6.13 -16.36 -1.84
CA TRP A 101 -7.42 -17.06 -1.83
C TRP A 101 -8.63 -16.10 -1.98
N MET A 102 -8.53 -14.88 -1.45
CA MET A 102 -9.55 -13.84 -1.61
C MET A 102 -9.56 -13.18 -3.01
N GLY A 103 -8.71 -13.63 -3.94
CA GLY A 103 -8.66 -13.10 -5.32
C GLY A 103 -7.81 -11.84 -5.49
N VAL A 104 -6.90 -11.57 -4.53
CA VAL A 104 -6.01 -10.40 -4.54
C VAL A 104 -4.82 -10.59 -5.51
N ASP A 105 -4.69 -11.77 -6.14
CA ASP A 105 -3.74 -11.96 -7.25
C ASP A 105 -3.99 -11.00 -8.42
N GLN A 106 -5.18 -10.41 -8.49
CA GLN A 106 -5.52 -9.34 -9.44
C GLN A 106 -4.76 -8.03 -9.14
N CYS A 107 -4.28 -7.82 -7.91
CA CYS A 107 -3.60 -6.61 -7.48
C CYS A 107 -2.06 -6.66 -7.63
N LEU A 108 -1.53 -7.55 -8.48
CA LEU A 108 -0.08 -7.74 -8.60
C LEU A 108 0.63 -6.57 -9.28
N GLU A 109 -0.04 -5.87 -10.21
CA GLU A 109 0.50 -4.67 -10.86
C GLU A 109 0.53 -3.49 -9.87
N GLU A 110 -0.57 -3.32 -9.12
CA GLU A 110 -0.71 -2.39 -8.01
C GLU A 110 0.36 -2.64 -6.96
N LEU A 111 0.64 -3.91 -6.63
CA LEU A 111 1.67 -4.30 -5.69
C LEU A 111 3.09 -3.92 -6.18
N ASP A 112 3.44 -4.09 -7.46
CA ASP A 112 4.76 -3.67 -7.98
C ASP A 112 4.93 -2.15 -7.87
N ALA A 113 3.88 -1.40 -8.23
CA ALA A 113 3.89 0.05 -8.16
C ALA A 113 3.93 0.56 -6.70
N ASP A 114 3.20 -0.12 -5.81
CA ASP A 114 3.16 0.16 -4.38
C ASP A 114 4.50 -0.13 -3.65
N ILE A 115 5.16 -1.24 -4.00
CA ILE A 115 6.53 -1.52 -3.58
C ILE A 115 7.47 -0.39 -4.03
N ALA A 116 7.31 0.08 -5.27
CA ALA A 116 8.14 1.15 -5.81
C ALA A 116 7.90 2.49 -5.09
N VAL A 117 6.65 2.86 -4.79
CA VAL A 117 6.33 4.01 -3.94
C VAL A 117 7.04 3.87 -2.60
N ASN A 118 6.87 2.74 -1.92
CA ASN A 118 7.50 2.52 -0.62
C ASN A 118 9.03 2.69 -0.66
N LEU A 119 9.71 2.11 -1.65
CA LEU A 119 11.15 2.24 -1.81
C LEU A 119 11.61 3.69 -1.97
N LEU A 120 10.81 4.51 -2.66
CA LEU A 120 11.11 5.93 -2.87
C LEU A 120 10.89 6.76 -1.58
N THR A 121 9.92 6.36 -0.76
CA THR A 121 9.38 7.21 0.32
C THR A 121 9.63 6.69 1.73
N VAL A 122 10.24 5.51 1.90
CA VAL A 122 10.37 4.82 3.20
C VAL A 122 11.00 5.72 4.29
N HIS A 123 11.91 6.61 3.89
CA HIS A 123 12.58 7.54 4.80
C HIS A 123 11.67 8.61 5.40
N ALA A 124 10.53 8.91 4.77
CA ALA A 124 9.55 9.84 5.34
C ALA A 124 8.82 9.28 6.57
N TYR A 125 8.79 7.95 6.72
CA TYR A 125 8.12 7.28 7.83
C TYR A 125 9.07 6.86 8.97
N ILE A 126 10.38 6.77 8.70
CA ILE A 126 11.41 6.35 9.67
C ILE A 126 11.85 7.52 10.59
N GLY A 127 11.51 8.76 10.24
CA GLY A 127 11.88 9.97 10.99
C GLY A 127 10.83 10.48 11.98
N MET A 128 9.73 9.76 12.20
CA MET A 128 8.72 10.06 13.22
C MET A 128 8.94 9.26 14.50
#